data_AF-A0A922M9B6-F1
#
_entry.id   AF-A0A922M9B6-F1
#
_cell.length_a   1.000
_cell.length_b   1.000
_cell.length_c   1.000
_cell.angle_alpha   90.00
_cell.angle_beta   90.00
_cell.angle_gamma   90.00
#
_symmetry.space_group_name_H-M   'P 1'
#
loop_
_entity.id
_entity.type
_entity.pdbx_description
1 polymer ?
#
loop_
_entity_poly.entity_id
_entity_poly.type
_entity_poly.pdbx_seq_one_letter_code
_entity_poly.pdbx_strand_id
1 'polypeptide(L)'
;MDDDAETYKLWRIRKTVMQLCHDRGYLVTQDELDQTLEQFKEQFGDKPSEKRPARSDLIVLVAHNDDPTDQMFVFFPDEPKIGIKTIKTYCMTPSAKQSLVDMAPKYILEQFLESELLINITEHELVPEHIVLTPDEKAELLTRYKLKENMLMRIQAGDPVARYFGLKRGQVSCK
;
A
#
# COMPACT_ATOMS: atom_id res chain seq x y z
N MET A 1 -4.28 13.44 -26.09
CA MET A 1 -3.94 12.73 -24.85
C MET A 1 -4.36 11.30 -25.07
N ASP A 2 -3.50 10.34 -24.76
CA ASP A 2 -3.83 8.93 -24.96
C ASP A 2 -4.60 8.45 -23.73
N ASP A 3 -5.91 8.72 -23.74
CA ASP A 3 -6.82 8.46 -22.62
C ASP A 3 -6.85 6.97 -22.25
N ASP A 4 -6.65 6.09 -23.23
CA ASP A 4 -6.50 4.65 -23.02
C ASP A 4 -5.24 4.28 -22.23
N ALA A 5 -4.09 4.89 -22.54
CA ALA A 5 -2.85 4.62 -21.82
C ALA A 5 -2.89 5.10 -20.37
N GLU A 6 -3.49 6.27 -20.11
CA GLU A 6 -3.63 6.77 -18.74
C GLU A 6 -4.63 5.91 -17.94
N THR A 7 -5.73 5.46 -18.56
CA THR A 7 -6.67 4.52 -17.94
C THR A 7 -5.99 3.19 -17.61
N TYR A 8 -5.20 2.64 -18.53
CA TYR A 8 -4.43 1.42 -18.30
C TYR A 8 -3.43 1.59 -17.15
N LYS A 9 -2.72 2.72 -17.11
CA LYS A 9 -1.78 3.05 -16.04
C LYS A 9 -2.48 3.10 -14.68
N LEU A 10 -3.62 3.79 -14.56
CA LEU A 10 -4.38 3.87 -13.31
C LEU A 10 -4.89 2.50 -12.87
N TRP A 11 -5.42 1.70 -13.80
CA TRP A 11 -5.83 0.32 -13.52
C TRP A 11 -4.67 -0.54 -13.01
N ARG A 12 -3.50 -0.49 -13.68
CA ARG A 12 -2.30 -1.22 -13.25
C ARG A 12 -1.86 -0.83 -11.85
N ILE A 13 -1.78 0.47 -11.57
CA ILE A 13 -1.39 0.97 -10.25
C ILE A 13 -2.39 0.50 -9.19
N ARG A 14 -3.69 0.61 -9.45
CA ARG A 14 -4.73 0.14 -8.51
C ARG A 14 -4.60 -1.36 -8.24
N LYS A 15 -4.36 -2.17 -9.27
CA LYS A 15 -4.15 -3.60 -9.13
C LYS A 15 -2.94 -3.93 -8.23
N THR A 16 -1.80 -3.28 -8.46
CA THR A 16 -0.60 -3.43 -7.61
C THR A 16 -0.87 -3.00 -6.16
N VAL A 17 -1.63 -1.92 -5.95
CA VAL A 17 -2.03 -1.46 -4.62
C VAL A 17 -2.91 -2.49 -3.92
N MET A 18 -3.88 -3.09 -4.61
CA MET A 18 -4.73 -4.13 -4.02
C MET A 18 -3.92 -5.37 -3.62
N GLN A 19 -2.98 -5.80 -4.48
CA GLN A 19 -2.04 -6.88 -4.15
C GLN A 19 -1.19 -6.51 -2.92
N LEU A 20 -0.65 -5.29 -2.87
CA LEU A 20 0.11 -4.79 -1.71
C LEU A 20 -0.71 -4.79 -0.43
N CYS A 21 -1.99 -4.39 -0.49
CA CYS A 21 -2.88 -4.43 0.67
C CYS A 21 -3.09 -5.88 1.14
N HIS A 22 -3.35 -6.79 0.21
CA HIS A 22 -3.52 -8.21 0.49
C HIS A 22 -2.26 -8.84 1.11
N ASP A 23 -1.08 -8.61 0.53
CA ASP A 23 0.21 -9.15 1.00
C ASP A 23 0.61 -8.61 2.38
N ARG A 24 0.08 -7.44 2.75
CA ARG A 24 0.24 -6.88 4.11
C ARG A 24 -0.78 -7.42 5.12
N GLY A 25 -1.68 -8.31 4.73
CA GLY A 25 -2.69 -8.89 5.62
C GLY A 25 -3.98 -8.06 5.76
N TYR A 26 -4.23 -7.12 4.85
CA TYR A 26 -5.50 -6.40 4.82
C TYR A 26 -6.57 -7.18 4.06
N LEU A 27 -7.83 -6.98 4.47
CA LEU A 27 -8.97 -7.64 3.84
C LEU A 27 -9.23 -7.05 2.45
N VAL A 28 -8.90 -7.82 1.42
CA VAL A 28 -9.17 -7.51 0.00
C VAL A 28 -9.87 -8.71 -0.62
N THR A 29 -10.91 -8.46 -1.40
CA THR A 29 -11.66 -9.54 -2.05
C THR A 29 -10.96 -10.05 -3.31
N GLN A 30 -11.16 -11.32 -3.66
CA GLN A 30 -10.57 -11.89 -4.89
C GLN A 30 -11.05 -11.18 -6.15
N ASP A 31 -12.33 -10.76 -6.17
CA ASP A 31 -12.89 -9.97 -7.28
C ASP A 31 -12.17 -8.63 -7.49
N GLU A 32 -11.65 -8.00 -6.42
CA GLU A 32 -10.85 -6.79 -6.53
C GLU A 32 -9.43 -7.05 -7.03
N LEU A 33 -8.84 -8.20 -6.67
CA LEU A 33 -7.51 -8.60 -7.14
C LEU A 33 -7.50 -9.01 -8.62
N ASP A 34 -8.55 -9.71 -9.06
CA ASP A 34 -8.69 -10.20 -10.43
C ASP A 34 -9.43 -9.23 -11.36
N GLN A 35 -9.71 -8.01 -10.89
CA GLN A 35 -10.43 -7.02 -11.69
C GLN A 35 -9.74 -6.78 -13.05
N THR A 36 -10.51 -6.97 -14.11
CA THR A 36 -10.07 -6.74 -15.49
C THR A 36 -10.11 -5.27 -15.86
N LEU A 37 -9.35 -4.89 -16.91
CA LEU A 37 -9.37 -3.52 -17.43
C LEU A 37 -10.78 -3.09 -17.89
N GLU A 38 -11.54 -4.01 -18.47
CA GLU A 38 -12.90 -3.74 -18.95
C GLU A 38 -13.86 -3.44 -17.79
N GLN A 39 -13.82 -4.27 -16.73
CA GLN A 39 -14.59 -4.02 -15.51
C GLN A 39 -14.20 -2.71 -14.84
N PHE A 40 -12.90 -2.37 -14.86
CA PHE A 40 -12.42 -1.09 -14.35
C PHE A 40 -12.98 0.09 -15.16
N LYS A 41 -12.95 0.00 -16.49
CA LYS A 41 -13.52 1.00 -17.40
C LYS A 41 -15.04 1.14 -17.22
N GLU A 42 -15.76 0.05 -16.99
CA GLU A 42 -17.20 0.08 -16.72
C GLU A 42 -17.53 0.73 -15.38
N GLN A 43 -16.73 0.45 -14.34
CA GLN A 43 -16.97 0.96 -12.99
C GLN A 43 -16.59 2.44 -12.83
N PHE A 44 -15.46 2.87 -13.38
CA PHE A 44 -14.91 4.21 -13.15
C PHE A 44 -14.85 5.11 -14.41
N GLY A 45 -15.07 4.54 -15.59
CA GLY A 45 -14.99 5.23 -16.88
C GLY A 45 -13.68 5.00 -17.62
N ASP A 46 -13.67 5.40 -18.89
CA ASP A 46 -12.59 5.19 -19.86
C ASP A 46 -11.98 6.50 -20.41
N LYS A 47 -12.41 7.65 -19.89
CA LYS A 47 -12.03 9.00 -20.34
C LYS A 47 -11.44 9.84 -19.20
N PRO A 48 -10.17 9.61 -18.83
CA PRO A 48 -9.47 10.40 -17.83
C PRO A 48 -9.41 11.90 -18.18
N SER A 49 -9.47 12.26 -19.47
CA SER A 49 -9.61 13.65 -19.93
C SER A 49 -10.86 14.36 -19.41
N GLU A 50 -11.95 13.63 -19.15
CA GLU A 50 -13.19 14.14 -18.54
C GLU A 50 -13.22 13.93 -17.02
N LYS A 51 -12.08 13.57 -16.40
CA LYS A 51 -11.95 13.12 -15.00
C LYS A 51 -12.79 11.86 -14.72
N ARG A 52 -12.80 10.91 -15.64
CA ARG A 52 -13.49 9.61 -15.52
C ARG A 52 -12.56 8.49 -15.99
N PRO A 53 -11.75 7.86 -15.12
CA PRO A 53 -11.86 7.84 -13.67
C PRO A 53 -11.36 9.12 -12.99
N ALA A 54 -12.11 9.64 -12.02
CA ALA A 54 -11.58 10.65 -11.12
C ALA A 54 -10.64 9.95 -10.14
N ARG A 55 -9.45 10.51 -9.88
CA ARG A 55 -8.53 9.90 -8.90
C ARG A 55 -9.15 9.80 -7.49
N SER A 56 -10.11 10.67 -7.18
CA SER A 56 -10.90 10.61 -5.94
C SER A 56 -11.78 9.35 -5.83
N ASP A 57 -12.24 8.79 -6.94
CA ASP A 57 -13.07 7.57 -6.94
C ASP A 57 -12.21 6.31 -6.76
N LEU A 58 -10.91 6.41 -7.01
CA LEU A 58 -9.94 5.33 -6.82
C LEU A 58 -9.49 5.17 -5.36
N ILE A 59 -9.98 6.01 -4.44
CA ILE A 59 -9.64 5.92 -3.02
C ILE A 59 -10.08 4.56 -2.47
N VAL A 60 -9.15 3.90 -1.76
CA VAL A 60 -9.39 2.60 -1.15
C VAL A 60 -9.28 2.72 0.36
N LEU A 61 -10.24 2.10 1.06
CA LEU A 61 -10.20 1.90 2.51
C LEU A 61 -10.23 0.40 2.78
N VAL A 62 -9.16 -0.11 3.39
CA VAL A 62 -9.06 -1.52 3.81
C VAL A 62 -8.84 -1.61 5.32
N ALA A 63 -9.40 -2.65 5.93
CA ALA A 63 -9.19 -2.98 7.34
C ALA A 63 -8.28 -4.21 7.46
N HIS A 64 -7.44 -4.27 8.50
CA HIS A 64 -6.54 -5.38 8.73
C HIS A 64 -7.32 -6.64 9.15
N ASN A 65 -6.84 -7.83 8.77
CA ASN A 65 -7.53 -9.09 9.05
C ASN A 65 -7.52 -9.45 10.55
N ASP A 66 -6.42 -9.19 11.24
CA ASP A 66 -6.27 -9.51 12.67
C ASP A 66 -6.77 -8.39 13.61
N ASP A 67 -6.76 -7.14 13.15
CA ASP A 67 -7.13 -5.97 13.97
C ASP A 67 -8.02 -5.01 13.18
N PRO A 68 -9.35 -5.01 13.40
CA PRO A 68 -10.27 -4.14 12.67
C PRO A 68 -10.11 -2.65 13.03
N THR A 69 -9.35 -2.32 14.09
CA THR A 69 -9.00 -0.93 14.43
C THR A 69 -7.83 -0.42 13.60
N ASP A 70 -7.03 -1.31 13.00
CA ASP A 70 -6.01 -0.96 12.03
C ASP A 70 -6.63 -0.85 10.63
N GLN A 71 -6.70 0.37 10.14
CA GLN A 71 -7.30 0.72 8.87
C GLN A 71 -6.29 1.48 8.03
N MET A 72 -6.16 1.08 6.76
CA MET A 72 -5.30 1.74 5.80
C MET A 72 -6.16 2.47 4.76
N PHE A 73 -5.85 3.76 4.60
CA PHE A 73 -6.46 4.62 3.60
C PHE A 73 -5.44 4.89 2.49
N VAL A 74 -5.80 4.57 1.24
CA VAL A 74 -5.00 4.84 0.05
C VAL A 74 -5.62 5.96 -0.76
N PHE A 75 -4.85 7.02 -1.01
CA PHE A 75 -5.30 8.20 -1.74
C PHE A 75 -4.51 8.37 -3.05
N PHE A 76 -5.21 8.82 -4.09
CA PHE A 76 -4.63 9.16 -5.39
C PHE A 76 -4.79 10.67 -5.61
N PRO A 77 -3.73 11.47 -5.36
CA PRO A 77 -3.80 12.91 -5.56
C PRO A 77 -3.68 13.28 -7.04
N ASP A 78 -4.45 14.29 -7.48
CA ASP A 78 -4.32 14.86 -8.83
C ASP A 78 -3.11 15.78 -9.00
N GLU A 79 -2.59 16.31 -7.90
CA GLU A 79 -1.47 17.24 -7.91
C GLU A 79 -0.13 16.48 -7.99
N PRO A 80 0.76 16.81 -8.94
CA PRO A 80 2.07 16.16 -9.04
C PRO A 80 2.98 16.48 -7.83
N LYS A 81 2.70 17.57 -7.12
CA LYS A 81 3.37 17.95 -5.88
C LYS A 81 2.35 18.04 -4.76
N ILE A 82 2.44 17.10 -3.84
CA ILE A 82 1.55 17.04 -2.69
C ILE A 82 2.05 18.03 -1.63
N GLY A 83 1.29 19.09 -1.39
CA GLY A 83 1.58 20.03 -0.30
C GLY A 83 1.04 19.56 1.04
N ILE A 84 1.57 20.10 2.14
CA ILE A 84 1.05 19.86 3.51
C ILE A 84 -0.44 20.18 3.62
N LYS A 85 -0.92 21.17 2.87
CA LYS A 85 -2.35 21.53 2.80
C LYS A 85 -3.18 20.37 2.26
N THR A 86 -2.74 19.77 1.16
CA THR A 86 -3.39 18.63 0.51
C THR A 86 -3.43 17.42 1.45
N ILE A 87 -2.32 17.11 2.14
CA ILE A 87 -2.26 16.03 3.15
C ILE A 87 -3.26 16.29 4.29
N LYS A 88 -3.28 17.53 4.83
CA LYS A 88 -4.24 17.91 5.87
C LYS A 88 -5.68 17.77 5.38
N THR A 89 -5.99 18.14 4.16
CA THR A 89 -7.34 17.99 3.60
C THR A 89 -7.77 16.52 3.56
N TYR A 90 -6.90 15.61 3.09
CA TYR A 90 -7.23 14.18 3.01
C TYR A 90 -7.35 13.52 4.39
N CYS A 91 -6.42 13.82 5.31
CA CYS A 91 -6.53 13.36 6.68
C CYS A 91 -7.80 13.91 7.35
N MET A 92 -8.26 15.12 7.02
CA MET A 92 -9.43 15.77 7.63
C MET A 92 -10.75 15.53 6.86
N THR A 93 -10.82 14.55 5.96
CA THR A 93 -12.10 14.15 5.34
C THR A 93 -13.07 13.63 6.42
N PRO A 94 -14.40 13.72 6.26
CA PRO A 94 -15.36 13.28 7.29
C PRO A 94 -15.13 11.85 7.78
N SER A 95 -14.75 10.94 6.87
CA SER A 95 -14.39 9.55 7.18
C SER A 95 -13.13 9.41 8.02
N ALA A 96 -12.14 10.31 7.87
CA ALA A 96 -10.90 10.30 8.64
C ALA A 96 -10.93 11.24 9.86
N LYS A 97 -11.88 12.21 9.90
CA LYS A 97 -12.14 13.10 11.05
C LYS A 97 -12.62 12.34 12.28
N GLN A 98 -13.44 11.30 12.09
CA GLN A 98 -13.91 10.44 13.17
C GLN A 98 -12.72 9.81 13.91
N SER A 99 -11.64 9.47 13.19
CA SER A 99 -10.44 8.84 13.72
C SER A 99 -9.40 9.84 14.25
N LEU A 100 -9.45 11.11 13.80
CA LEU A 100 -8.44 12.13 14.13
C LEU A 100 -8.56 12.76 15.51
N VAL A 101 -9.77 12.88 16.05
CA VAL A 101 -10.01 13.58 17.33
C VAL A 101 -9.44 12.80 18.52
N ASP A 102 -9.31 11.47 18.40
CA ASP A 102 -8.86 10.59 19.48
C ASP A 102 -7.39 10.15 19.39
N MET A 103 -6.67 10.42 18.29
CA MET A 103 -5.39 9.74 18.01
C MET A 103 -4.27 10.61 17.41
N ALA A 104 -3.77 11.59 18.15
CA ALA A 104 -2.39 12.07 17.95
C ALA A 104 -1.49 11.41 19.00
N PRO A 105 -0.51 10.55 18.64
CA PRO A 105 0.40 10.68 17.49
C PRO A 105 0.49 9.45 16.54
N LYS A 106 -0.57 8.65 16.36
CA LYS A 106 -0.48 7.30 15.74
C LYS A 106 -0.70 7.20 14.21
N TYR A 107 -0.55 8.28 13.44
CA TYR A 107 -0.68 8.18 11.98
C TYR A 107 0.67 7.91 11.29
N ILE A 108 0.72 6.83 10.50
CA ILE A 108 1.85 6.51 9.63
C ILE A 108 1.46 6.90 8.21
N LEU A 109 2.25 7.79 7.60
CA LEU A 109 2.06 8.20 6.21
C LEU A 109 3.18 7.59 5.35
N GLU A 110 2.78 6.86 4.32
CA GLU A 110 3.69 6.29 3.32
C GLU A 110 3.41 6.95 1.97
N GLN A 111 4.47 7.30 1.24
CA GLN A 111 4.40 7.89 -0.08
C GLN A 111 4.92 6.87 -1.09
N PHE A 112 4.22 6.73 -2.21
CA PHE A 112 4.64 5.93 -3.37
C PHE A 112 4.59 6.77 -4.63
N LEU A 113 5.53 6.55 -5.55
CA LEU A 113 5.46 7.12 -6.88
C LEU A 113 4.61 6.23 -7.79
N GLU A 114 3.81 6.82 -8.67
CA GLU A 114 3.02 6.07 -9.65
C GLU A 114 3.91 5.14 -10.50
N SER A 115 5.14 5.58 -10.82
CA SER A 115 6.11 4.78 -11.56
C SER A 115 6.62 3.55 -10.79
N GLU A 116 6.66 3.61 -9.46
CA GLU A 116 7.05 2.46 -8.61
C GLU A 116 5.93 1.41 -8.56
N LEU A 117 4.67 1.82 -8.69
CA LEU A 117 3.49 0.95 -8.58
C LEU A 117 2.99 0.39 -9.91
N LEU A 118 3.54 0.85 -11.04
CA LEU A 118 3.20 0.34 -12.37
C LEU A 118 3.53 -1.15 -12.54
N ILE A 119 4.57 -1.61 -11.86
CA ILE A 119 5.07 -2.99 -11.90
C ILE A 119 5.15 -3.48 -10.46
N ASN A 120 4.53 -4.62 -10.18
CA ASN A 120 4.69 -5.24 -8.87
C ASN A 120 6.09 -5.85 -8.77
N ILE A 121 6.91 -5.33 -7.86
CA ILE A 121 8.28 -5.78 -7.66
C ILE A 121 8.36 -7.18 -7.03
N THR A 122 7.31 -7.63 -6.33
CA THR A 122 7.31 -8.95 -5.67
C THR A 122 7.12 -10.10 -6.66
N GLU A 123 6.54 -9.82 -7.83
CA GLU A 123 6.35 -10.80 -8.92
C GLU A 123 7.62 -10.98 -9.78
N HIS A 124 8.66 -10.20 -9.53
CA HIS A 124 9.89 -10.24 -10.33
C HIS A 124 10.74 -11.46 -9.96
N GLU A 125 11.23 -12.21 -10.96
CA GLU A 125 12.00 -13.47 -10.78
C GLU A 125 13.18 -13.37 -9.80
N LEU A 126 13.90 -12.24 -9.81
CA LEU A 126 15.05 -12.01 -8.92
C LEU A 126 14.69 -11.63 -7.47
N VAL A 127 13.40 -11.37 -7.18
CA VAL A 127 12.92 -10.99 -5.85
C VAL A 127 12.36 -12.25 -5.19
N PRO A 128 13.01 -12.77 -4.13
CA PRO A 128 12.48 -13.93 -3.41
C PRO A 128 11.21 -13.55 -2.64
N GLU A 129 10.46 -14.54 -2.21
CA GLU A 129 9.33 -14.33 -1.32
C GLU A 129 9.80 -13.75 0.02
N HIS A 130 9.06 -12.78 0.55
CA HIS A 130 9.39 -12.09 1.78
C HIS A 130 8.21 -12.18 2.75
N ILE A 131 8.43 -12.80 3.91
CA ILE A 131 7.39 -12.98 4.95
C ILE A 131 7.81 -12.17 6.18
N VAL A 132 6.93 -11.26 6.63
CA VAL A 132 7.16 -10.45 7.83
C VAL A 132 6.91 -11.30 9.07
N LEU A 133 7.92 -11.44 9.92
CA LEU A 133 7.79 -12.20 11.16
C LEU A 133 7.07 -11.38 12.24
N THR A 134 6.21 -12.06 12.99
CA THR A 134 5.65 -11.52 14.23
C THR A 134 6.74 -11.34 15.30
N PRO A 135 6.51 -10.49 16.32
CA PRO A 135 7.46 -10.32 17.42
C PRO A 135 7.80 -11.64 18.15
N ASP A 136 6.82 -12.53 18.26
CA ASP A 136 6.96 -13.84 18.92
C ASP A 136 7.81 -14.80 18.07
N GLU A 137 7.54 -14.90 16.76
CA GLU A 137 8.36 -15.70 15.84
C GLU A 137 9.81 -15.19 15.76
N LYS A 138 9.99 -13.87 15.76
CA LYS A 138 11.31 -13.25 15.82
C LYS A 138 12.05 -13.65 17.11
N ALA A 139 11.37 -13.63 18.26
CA ALA A 139 11.95 -14.01 19.54
C ALA A 139 12.31 -15.50 19.59
N GLU A 140 11.48 -16.36 19.01
CA GLU A 140 11.76 -17.79 18.86
C GLU A 140 12.99 -18.02 17.97
N LEU A 141 13.07 -17.35 16.82
CA LEU A 141 14.19 -17.46 15.89
C LEU A 141 15.52 -17.06 16.55
N LEU A 142 15.54 -15.93 17.25
CA LEU A 142 16.73 -15.46 17.98
C LEU A 142 17.15 -16.46 19.07
N THR A 143 16.18 -17.03 19.77
CA THR A 143 16.42 -18.02 20.83
C THR A 143 16.94 -19.33 20.28
N ARG A 144 16.31 -19.86 19.22
CA ARG A 144 16.63 -21.14 18.59
C ARG A 144 18.05 -21.18 18.04
N TYR A 145 18.46 -20.09 17.38
CA TYR A 145 19.81 -19.97 16.81
C TYR A 145 20.81 -19.28 17.75
N LYS A 146 20.38 -18.87 18.95
CA LYS A 146 21.18 -18.11 19.93
C LYS A 146 21.85 -16.88 19.31
N LEU A 147 21.12 -16.20 18.43
CA LEU A 147 21.57 -15.01 17.71
C LEU A 147 21.19 -13.74 18.46
N LYS A 148 21.96 -12.68 18.22
CA LYS A 148 21.59 -11.32 18.62
C LYS A 148 21.04 -10.59 17.39
N GLU A 149 20.14 -9.63 17.59
CA GLU A 149 19.52 -8.88 16.48
C GLU A 149 20.54 -8.22 15.54
N ASN A 150 21.67 -7.75 16.09
CA ASN A 150 22.73 -7.11 15.31
C ASN A 150 23.52 -8.09 14.41
N MET A 151 23.34 -9.40 14.57
CA MET A 151 23.96 -10.43 13.73
C MET A 151 23.13 -10.74 12.49
N LEU A 152 21.87 -10.30 12.43
CA LEU A 152 21.02 -10.50 11.27
C LEU A 152 21.41 -9.56 10.12
N MET A 153 21.19 -10.02 8.89
CA MET A 153 21.36 -9.17 7.71
C MET A 153 20.38 -8.00 7.78
N ARG A 154 20.89 -6.79 7.49
CA ARG A 154 20.12 -5.56 7.58
C ARG A 154 19.60 -5.18 6.20
N ILE A 155 18.28 -5.01 6.09
CA ILE A 155 17.64 -4.35 4.96
C ILE A 155 17.51 -2.86 5.25
N GLN A 156 17.69 -2.02 4.23
CA GLN A 156 17.50 -0.58 4.38
C GLN A 156 16.01 -0.24 4.37
N ALA A 157 15.61 0.77 5.15
CA ALA A 157 14.21 1.24 5.15
C ALA A 157 13.78 1.87 3.80
N GLY A 158 14.75 2.30 2.98
CA GLY A 158 14.50 2.80 1.62
C GLY A 158 14.48 1.72 0.55
N ASP A 159 14.71 0.46 0.92
CA ASP A 159 14.62 -0.66 -0.02
C ASP A 159 13.17 -0.79 -0.57
N PRO A 160 12.99 -1.00 -1.88
CA PRO A 160 11.65 -1.13 -2.47
C PRO A 160 10.80 -2.21 -1.81
N VAL A 161 11.38 -3.35 -1.45
CA VAL A 161 10.67 -4.47 -0.78
C VAL A 161 10.32 -4.08 0.65
N ALA A 162 11.25 -3.44 1.38
CA ALA A 162 10.97 -2.96 2.73
C ALA A 162 9.83 -1.93 2.75
N ARG A 163 9.79 -1.04 1.75
CA ARG A 163 8.68 -0.10 1.55
C ARG A 163 7.39 -0.81 1.15
N TYR A 164 7.46 -1.84 0.30
CA TYR A 164 6.29 -2.62 -0.13
C TYR A 164 5.57 -3.25 1.08
N PHE A 165 6.30 -3.92 1.98
CA PHE A 165 5.74 -4.53 3.19
C PHE A 165 5.55 -3.56 4.37
N GLY A 166 5.91 -2.28 4.23
CA GLY A 166 5.76 -1.28 5.30
C GLY A 166 6.66 -1.54 6.51
N LEU A 167 7.78 -2.24 6.33
CA LEU A 167 8.66 -2.69 7.41
C LEU A 167 9.16 -1.52 8.27
N LYS A 168 9.04 -1.66 9.59
CA LYS A 168 9.58 -0.71 10.58
C LYS A 168 10.94 -1.17 11.08
N ARG A 169 11.72 -0.22 11.60
CA ARG A 169 13.05 -0.51 12.14
C ARG A 169 12.99 -1.59 13.22
N GLY A 170 13.77 -2.65 13.04
CA GLY A 170 13.85 -3.76 13.98
C GLY A 170 12.88 -4.91 13.68
N GLN A 171 11.97 -4.78 12.71
CA GLN A 171 11.24 -5.92 12.18
C GLN A 171 12.17 -6.79 11.32
N VAL A 172 11.86 -8.08 11.29
CA VAL A 172 12.63 -9.09 10.55
C VAL A 172 11.69 -9.69 9.52
N SER A 173 12.13 -9.73 8.26
CA SER A 173 11.48 -10.49 7.21
C SER A 173 12.33 -11.72 6.88
N CYS A 174 11.70 -12.89 6.79
CA CYS A 174 12.34 -14.10 6.28
C CYS A 174 12.28 -14.15 4.75
N LYS A 175 13.24 -14.88 4.18
CA LYS A 175 13.23 -15.42 2.82
C LYS A 175 13.01 -16.92 2.91
#